data_AF-A0A955SGA7-F1
#
_entry.id   AF-A0A955SGA7-F1
#
_cell.length_a   1.000
_cell.length_b   1.000
_cell.length_c   1.000
_cell.angle_alpha   90.00
_cell.angle_beta   90.00
_cell.angle_gamma   90.00
#
_symmetry.space_group_name_H-M   'P 1'
#
loop_
_entity.id
_entity.type
_entity.pdbx_description
1 polymer ?
#
loop_
_entity_poly.entity_id
_entity_poly.type
_entity_poly.pdbx_seq_one_letter_code
_entity_poly.pdbx_strand_id
1 'polypeptide(L)'
;PPISAPGYSSQAFNTHFAHSVRTAETMQCDDCHVSESNDNNAWLAQTYTLGTNFVNFMGRYAWVGTGEGGPVAVQVTEWDEPQAVYGSYLHKLAFSDRYNELQMRGKELEVAYEHHGEIGGALGIKHDTRSLVLYGQYLLTASGHEGLRGYDVANIDNKGFSERFVTDPSSPLGHNIQVDTLCATGIALGTNMPLAFDRKNYPENQEQWPIHPLYRYAYVSDSVEGLVVVNIETLTDRDPLNNFLKKCRSFNPDGILRGANHIEIAGNYAYLTCNAGLVIVGIDNPLQPYVAAVVGNDVLTQPTGVCIQFRYAFVTDAQGLKVIEITNPQAPVYRSTVEIHDARNVYVSRTYAYVAAGHEGIAIVDVEKPEEPFIQQMYNAEGKLHDTYDIKVASTNASLFAYVADGMHGFKVIQLTSPESVPGNYGFSPTPNPQLIATHHTHEPALAVAEGLERDRAVDESGNQVSIFGRLGGRPLNLEEMQKLFVNQQGQVYKVKNEPGAAPLETAGVSKEEWEALKD
;
A
#
# COMPACT_ATOMS: atom_id res chain seq x y z
N PRO A 1 10.79 -11.20 -15.78
CA PRO A 1 11.16 -10.16 -16.78
C PRO A 1 11.74 -8.94 -16.06
N PRO A 2 12.96 -8.46 -16.37
CA PRO A 2 13.40 -7.19 -15.83
C PRO A 2 12.66 -6.08 -16.59
N ILE A 3 11.73 -5.42 -15.89
CA ILE A 3 11.14 -4.17 -16.32
C ILE A 3 12.21 -3.10 -16.07
N SER A 4 12.82 -2.62 -17.15
CA SER A 4 13.77 -1.52 -17.08
C SER A 4 12.99 -0.21 -17.11
N ALA A 5 12.80 0.43 -15.97
CA ALA A 5 12.54 1.86 -15.92
C ALA A 5 13.70 2.60 -15.22
N PRO A 6 13.96 3.86 -15.55
CA PRO A 6 14.90 4.69 -14.79
C PRO A 6 14.50 4.72 -13.31
N GLY A 7 15.46 4.55 -12.39
CA GLY A 7 15.23 4.42 -10.95
C GLY A 7 15.02 2.98 -10.44
N TYR A 8 15.02 1.96 -11.30
CA TYR A 8 14.84 0.54 -10.91
C TYR A 8 16.08 -0.15 -10.31
N SER A 9 17.08 0.60 -9.79
CA SER A 9 18.18 -0.04 -9.07
C SER A 9 17.69 -0.51 -7.70
N SER A 10 17.38 -1.80 -7.60
CA SER A 10 17.16 -2.54 -6.36
C SER A 10 15.95 -2.07 -5.54
N GLN A 11 14.84 -2.82 -5.66
CA GLN A 11 13.59 -2.72 -4.87
C GLN A 11 13.79 -3.13 -3.41
N ALA A 12 14.92 -2.73 -2.87
CA ALA A 12 15.30 -3.01 -1.54
C ALA A 12 15.10 -1.78 -0.67
N PHE A 13 14.65 -2.01 0.55
CA PHE A 13 14.70 -1.05 1.61
C PHE A 13 15.68 -1.58 2.65
N ASN A 14 16.49 -0.71 3.22
CA ASN A 14 17.13 -1.08 4.46
C ASN A 14 15.98 -1.12 5.49
N THR A 15 15.53 -2.31 5.93
CA THR A 15 14.75 -2.35 7.17
C THR A 15 15.67 -1.69 8.15
N HIS A 16 15.30 -0.58 8.77
CA HIS A 16 16.05 -0.08 9.91
C HIS A 16 16.08 -1.22 10.94
N PHE A 17 17.07 -2.10 10.83
CA PHE A 17 17.15 -3.28 11.67
C PHE A 17 17.34 -2.69 13.05
N ALA A 18 16.60 -3.18 14.03
CA ALA A 18 17.02 -3.02 15.40
C ALA A 18 18.33 -3.82 15.55
N HIS A 19 19.47 -3.28 15.12
CA HIS A 19 20.75 -3.94 15.38
C HIS A 19 21.91 -2.97 15.61
N SER A 20 22.46 -3.18 16.80
CA SER A 20 23.75 -2.85 17.37
C SER A 20 24.91 -2.68 16.37
N VAL A 21 25.19 -1.45 15.95
CA VAL A 21 26.55 -1.03 15.55
C VAL A 21 27.15 0.00 16.52
N ARG A 22 26.48 0.22 17.65
CA ARG A 22 26.91 1.13 18.71
C ARG A 22 27.01 0.37 20.03
N THR A 23 28.08 0.59 20.78
CA THR A 23 28.41 -0.08 22.04
C THR A 23 27.44 0.18 23.20
N ALA A 24 26.40 1.00 23.01
CA ALA A 24 25.50 1.47 24.07
C ALA A 24 24.01 1.15 23.85
N GLU A 25 23.61 0.58 22.70
CA GLU A 25 22.21 0.26 22.38
C GLU A 25 22.09 -1.27 22.26
N THR A 26 21.59 -1.91 23.32
CA THR A 26 21.33 -3.37 23.36
C THR A 26 19.87 -3.62 23.00
N MET A 27 19.61 -4.58 22.11
CA MET A 27 18.23 -5.01 21.81
C MET A 27 17.50 -5.41 23.09
N GLN A 28 16.24 -5.01 23.17
CA GLN A 28 15.34 -5.30 24.27
C GLN A 28 14.26 -6.31 23.84
N CYS A 29 13.42 -6.74 24.78
CA CYS A 29 12.39 -7.72 24.48
C CYS A 29 11.34 -7.18 23.50
N ASP A 30 10.98 -5.90 23.61
CA ASP A 30 9.99 -5.24 22.74
C ASP A 30 10.51 -4.86 21.35
N ASP A 31 11.79 -5.10 21.04
CA ASP A 31 12.28 -5.01 19.65
C ASP A 31 11.78 -6.19 18.80
N CYS A 32 11.48 -7.32 19.43
CA CYS A 32 11.10 -8.58 18.78
C CYS A 32 9.69 -9.08 19.12
N HIS A 33 9.08 -8.58 20.18
CA HIS A 33 7.76 -8.98 20.66
C HIS A 33 6.87 -7.76 20.91
N VAL A 34 5.55 -7.96 20.94
CA VAL A 34 4.60 -6.87 21.21
C VAL A 34 4.89 -6.27 22.59
N SER A 35 5.07 -4.96 22.68
CA SER A 35 5.30 -4.28 23.95
C SER A 35 4.06 -4.37 24.84
N GLU A 36 4.24 -4.30 26.16
CA GLU A 36 3.11 -4.21 27.09
C GLU A 36 2.20 -3.01 26.76
N SER A 37 2.83 -1.88 26.46
CA SER A 37 2.21 -0.62 26.03
C SER A 37 1.52 -0.70 24.66
N ASN A 38 1.79 -1.75 23.87
CA ASN A 38 1.22 -1.97 22.53
C ASN A 38 1.48 -0.82 21.54
N ASP A 39 2.59 -0.11 21.72
CA ASP A 39 3.07 1.03 20.92
C ASP A 39 4.03 0.63 19.79
N ASN A 40 4.35 -0.66 19.66
CA ASN A 40 5.36 -1.14 18.72
C ASN A 40 4.83 -1.96 17.53
N ASN A 41 3.53 -1.88 17.25
CA ASN A 41 2.92 -2.64 16.15
C ASN A 41 3.51 -2.28 14.78
N ALA A 42 3.80 -1.01 14.51
CA ALA A 42 4.44 -0.57 13.28
C ALA A 42 5.90 -1.05 13.18
N TRP A 43 6.65 -1.04 14.28
CA TRP A 43 8.00 -1.61 14.34
C TRP A 43 7.97 -3.11 14.01
N LEU A 44 7.09 -3.88 14.65
CA LEU A 44 6.98 -5.32 14.39
C LEU A 44 6.51 -5.63 12.97
N ALA A 45 5.61 -4.82 12.40
CA ALA A 45 5.23 -4.93 11.00
C ALA A 45 6.45 -4.84 10.07
N GLN A 46 7.35 -3.88 10.33
CA GLN A 46 8.58 -3.73 9.58
C GLN A 46 9.60 -4.85 9.87
N THR A 47 9.79 -5.23 11.13
CA THR A 47 10.69 -6.33 11.56
C THR A 47 10.30 -7.66 10.93
N TYR A 48 9.00 -7.93 10.82
CA TYR A 48 8.47 -9.15 10.20
C TYR A 48 8.31 -9.04 8.68
N THR A 49 8.80 -7.97 8.06
CA THR A 49 8.75 -7.74 6.60
C THR A 49 7.33 -7.75 6.03
N LEU A 50 6.35 -7.33 6.83
CA LEU A 50 4.94 -7.21 6.43
C LEU A 50 4.65 -5.87 5.75
N GLY A 51 5.65 -4.98 5.74
CA GLY A 51 5.53 -3.64 5.21
C GLY A 51 4.87 -2.68 6.21
N THR A 52 5.18 -1.40 6.01
CA THR A 52 4.53 -0.27 6.69
C THR A 52 4.17 0.81 5.68
N ASN A 53 4.12 0.44 4.39
CA ASN A 53 3.86 1.31 3.23
C ASN A 53 4.76 2.55 3.08
N PHE A 54 5.71 2.75 4.00
CA PHE A 54 6.53 3.96 4.11
C PHE A 54 7.55 4.09 3.00
N VAL A 55 8.15 2.95 2.64
CA VAL A 55 9.22 2.87 1.64
C VAL A 55 8.68 2.60 0.24
N ASN A 56 7.36 2.55 0.06
CA ASN A 56 6.74 2.43 -1.25
C ASN A 56 7.29 3.52 -2.16
N PHE A 57 7.49 3.18 -3.42
CA PHE A 57 8.14 4.07 -4.38
C PHE A 57 7.14 4.58 -5.40
N MET A 58 6.84 5.88 -5.32
CA MET A 58 6.18 6.58 -6.41
C MET A 58 7.24 6.84 -7.48
N GLY A 59 7.04 6.28 -8.67
CA GLY A 59 7.97 6.43 -9.79
C GLY A 59 8.03 7.88 -10.32
N ARG A 60 8.58 8.05 -11.52
CA ARG A 60 8.58 9.37 -12.19
C ARG A 60 7.17 9.95 -12.38
N TYR A 61 6.19 9.06 -12.55
CA TYR A 61 4.78 9.41 -12.72
C TYR A 61 3.98 8.91 -11.53
N ALA A 62 3.11 9.77 -11.00
CA ALA A 62 2.00 9.36 -10.16
C ALA A 62 0.78 9.11 -11.07
N TRP A 63 0.08 8.00 -10.82
CA TRP A 63 -1.10 7.63 -11.59
C TRP A 63 -2.36 8.05 -10.83
N VAL A 64 -3.24 8.78 -11.51
CA VAL A 64 -4.44 9.39 -10.95
C VAL A 64 -5.66 8.86 -11.71
N GLY A 65 -6.69 8.42 -11.00
CA GLY A 65 -7.99 8.09 -11.57
C GLY A 65 -8.90 9.30 -11.55
N THR A 66 -9.46 9.68 -12.70
CA THR A 66 -10.26 10.92 -12.84
C THR A 66 -11.75 10.70 -13.11
N GLY A 67 -12.35 9.62 -12.57
CA GLY A 67 -13.75 9.30 -12.85
C GLY A 67 -14.02 9.23 -14.36
N GLU A 68 -14.87 10.12 -14.87
CA GLU A 68 -15.22 10.23 -16.30
C GLU A 68 -14.05 10.58 -17.24
N GLY A 69 -12.92 11.03 -16.72
CA GLY A 69 -11.75 11.43 -17.51
C GLY A 69 -10.79 10.29 -17.85
N GLY A 70 -10.92 9.12 -17.21
CA GLY A 70 -9.99 8.01 -17.35
C GLY A 70 -8.73 8.14 -16.46
N PRO A 71 -7.67 7.33 -16.70
CA PRO A 71 -6.41 7.45 -15.98
C PRO A 71 -5.54 8.60 -16.52
N VAL A 72 -4.83 9.25 -15.60
CA VAL A 72 -3.86 10.32 -15.86
C VAL A 72 -2.52 9.99 -15.22
N ALA A 73 -1.42 10.14 -15.96
CA ALA A 73 -0.05 10.02 -15.48
C ALA A 73 0.54 11.41 -15.28
N VAL A 74 0.66 11.86 -14.04
CA VAL A 74 1.25 13.17 -13.71
C VAL A 74 2.73 12.98 -13.42
N GLN A 75 3.60 13.72 -14.11
CA GLN A 75 5.02 13.68 -13.84
C GLN A 75 5.34 14.40 -12.52
N VAL A 76 5.86 13.64 -11.55
CA VAL A 76 6.09 14.13 -10.17
C VAL A 76 7.57 14.26 -9.82
N THR A 77 8.48 13.72 -10.64
CA THR A 77 9.93 13.85 -10.43
C THR A 77 10.67 14.32 -11.68
N GLU A 78 11.87 14.84 -11.44
CA GLU A 78 12.89 14.98 -12.48
C GLU A 78 13.23 13.64 -13.13
N TRP A 79 13.77 13.69 -14.35
CA TRP A 79 14.37 12.51 -14.99
C TRP A 79 15.82 12.29 -14.55
N ASP A 80 16.56 13.37 -14.38
CA ASP A 80 17.99 13.35 -14.07
C ASP A 80 18.22 12.90 -12.62
N GLU A 81 19.32 12.20 -12.36
CA GLU A 81 19.71 11.83 -10.99
C GLU A 81 20.36 13.03 -10.27
N PRO A 82 20.05 13.27 -8.97
CA PRO A 82 19.15 12.48 -8.14
C PRO A 82 17.68 12.71 -8.51
N GLN A 83 16.87 11.65 -8.64
CA GLN A 83 15.46 11.73 -9.01
C GLN A 83 14.61 12.49 -7.95
N ALA A 84 14.60 13.81 -8.02
CA ALA A 84 13.98 14.69 -7.03
C ALA A 84 12.50 14.95 -7.36
N VAL A 85 11.63 14.88 -6.33
CA VAL A 85 10.21 15.24 -6.46
C VAL A 85 10.08 16.75 -6.70
N TYR A 86 9.30 17.16 -7.69
CA TYR A 86 9.11 18.57 -8.02
C TYR A 86 8.63 19.40 -6.82
N GLY A 87 9.30 20.53 -6.59
CA GLY A 87 8.99 21.46 -5.50
C GLY A 87 9.49 21.02 -4.12
N SER A 88 10.13 19.85 -4.01
CA SER A 88 10.67 19.34 -2.74
C SER A 88 11.93 20.07 -2.27
N TYR A 89 12.33 19.81 -1.03
CA TYR A 89 13.61 20.22 -0.46
C TYR A 89 14.80 19.76 -1.32
N LEU A 90 14.82 18.50 -1.75
CA LEU A 90 15.90 17.99 -2.60
C LEU A 90 15.91 18.67 -3.98
N HIS A 91 14.74 18.94 -4.56
CA HIS A 91 14.63 19.64 -5.84
C HIS A 91 15.21 21.06 -5.75
N LYS A 92 14.94 21.79 -4.66
CA LYS A 92 15.53 23.11 -4.40
C LYS A 92 17.07 23.08 -4.37
N LEU A 93 17.66 22.02 -3.82
CA LEU A 93 19.12 21.88 -3.71
C LEU A 93 19.78 21.40 -4.99
N ALA A 94 19.22 20.37 -5.63
CA ALA A 94 19.82 19.71 -6.78
C ALA A 94 19.50 20.41 -8.11
N PHE A 95 18.34 21.06 -8.21
CA PHE A 95 17.83 21.69 -9.42
C PHE A 95 17.26 23.09 -9.14
N SER A 96 18.07 23.97 -8.54
CA SER A 96 17.63 25.31 -8.08
C SER A 96 16.90 26.13 -9.14
N ASP A 97 17.35 26.07 -10.39
CA ASP A 97 16.76 26.85 -11.48
C ASP A 97 15.35 26.32 -11.84
N ARG A 98 15.22 25.00 -12.03
CA ARG A 98 13.93 24.32 -12.29
C ARG A 98 12.96 24.46 -11.11
N TYR A 99 13.49 24.45 -9.87
CA TYR A 99 12.72 24.75 -8.67
C TYR A 99 12.14 26.17 -8.71
N ASN A 100 12.96 27.17 -9.03
CA ASN A 100 12.51 28.56 -9.11
C ASN A 100 11.48 28.76 -10.23
N GLU A 101 11.64 28.11 -11.38
CA GLU A 101 10.65 28.11 -12.47
C GLU A 101 9.31 27.52 -12.03
N LEU A 102 9.32 26.42 -11.27
CA LEU A 102 8.10 25.85 -10.69
C LEU A 102 7.44 26.82 -9.70
N GLN A 103 8.22 27.53 -8.85
CA GLN A 103 7.65 28.54 -7.95
C GLN A 103 7.03 29.71 -8.72
N MET A 104 7.66 30.19 -9.80
CA MET A 104 7.13 31.28 -10.64
C MET A 104 5.79 30.91 -11.30
N ARG A 105 5.57 29.62 -11.57
CA ARG A 105 4.31 29.07 -12.10
C ARG A 105 3.31 28.66 -11.01
N GLY A 106 3.51 29.08 -9.78
CA GLY A 106 2.57 28.80 -8.69
C GLY A 106 2.52 27.33 -8.27
N LYS A 107 3.60 26.57 -8.47
CA LYS A 107 3.74 25.13 -8.14
C LYS A 107 2.96 24.18 -9.06
N GLU A 108 2.57 24.64 -10.25
CA GLU A 108 1.84 23.82 -11.22
C GLU A 108 2.77 22.85 -12.00
N LEU A 109 2.40 21.57 -12.03
CA LEU A 109 3.03 20.53 -12.85
C LEU A 109 2.38 20.53 -14.24
N GLU A 110 3.17 20.77 -15.28
CA GLU A 110 2.64 20.90 -16.66
C GLU A 110 2.59 19.56 -17.41
N VAL A 111 3.46 18.61 -17.05
CA VAL A 111 3.60 17.37 -17.79
C VAL A 111 2.69 16.32 -17.18
N ALA A 112 1.57 16.08 -17.86
CA ALA A 112 0.71 14.93 -17.61
C ALA A 112 0.25 14.32 -18.93
N TYR A 113 -0.09 13.04 -18.87
CA TYR A 113 -0.61 12.29 -20.01
C TYR A 113 -1.91 11.63 -19.59
N GLU A 114 -2.94 11.79 -20.42
CA GLU A 114 -4.28 11.33 -20.12
C GLU A 114 -4.71 10.30 -21.17
N HIS A 115 -5.53 9.35 -20.75
CA HIS A 115 -6.25 8.49 -21.67
C HIS A 115 -7.74 8.67 -21.44
N HIS A 116 -8.32 9.58 -22.22
CA HIS A 116 -9.76 9.72 -22.32
C HIS A 116 -10.29 8.49 -23.02
N GLY A 117 -10.89 7.58 -22.28
CA GLY A 117 -11.41 6.41 -22.94
C GLY A 117 -12.67 6.75 -23.74
N GLU A 118 -12.86 6.02 -24.84
CA GLU A 118 -14.09 6.06 -25.63
C GLU A 118 -15.26 5.48 -24.82
N ILE A 119 -16.51 5.85 -25.16
CA ILE A 119 -17.71 5.23 -24.59
C ILE A 119 -17.57 3.70 -24.69
N GLY A 120 -17.44 3.02 -23.55
CA GLY A 120 -17.05 1.62 -23.49
C GLY A 120 -17.83 0.81 -22.44
N GLY A 121 -17.61 -0.50 -22.44
CA GLY A 121 -18.31 -1.45 -21.57
C GLY A 121 -19.68 -1.91 -22.11
N ALA A 122 -20.25 -2.94 -21.48
CA ALA A 122 -21.49 -3.59 -21.91
C ALA A 122 -22.71 -2.64 -22.00
N LEU A 123 -22.63 -1.46 -21.38
CA LEU A 123 -23.71 -0.47 -21.30
C LEU A 123 -23.43 0.82 -22.09
N GLY A 124 -22.24 0.99 -22.70
CA GLY A 124 -21.87 2.20 -23.42
C GLY A 124 -21.91 3.45 -22.55
N ILE A 125 -21.25 3.39 -21.39
CA ILE A 125 -21.17 4.50 -20.42
C ILE A 125 -19.78 5.17 -20.58
N LYS A 126 -19.64 6.41 -20.14
CA LYS A 126 -18.33 7.04 -20.04
C LYS A 126 -17.42 6.27 -19.06
N HIS A 127 -16.12 6.51 -19.19
CA HIS A 127 -15.10 6.00 -18.27
C HIS A 127 -15.47 6.33 -16.83
N ASP A 128 -15.01 5.54 -15.87
CA ASP A 128 -15.25 5.85 -14.45
C ASP A 128 -14.13 5.23 -13.61
N THR A 129 -12.92 5.77 -13.75
CA THR A 129 -11.72 5.27 -13.06
C THR A 129 -11.78 5.63 -11.59
N ARG A 130 -12.28 4.69 -10.77
CA ARG A 130 -12.49 4.84 -9.32
C ARG A 130 -11.33 4.32 -8.49
N SER A 131 -10.54 3.41 -9.03
CA SER A 131 -9.37 2.82 -8.38
C SER A 131 -8.41 2.31 -9.43
N LEU A 132 -7.11 2.31 -9.12
CA LEU A 132 -6.06 1.94 -10.06
C LEU A 132 -4.82 1.42 -9.33
N VAL A 133 -4.11 0.50 -9.98
CA VAL A 133 -2.86 -0.09 -9.49
C VAL A 133 -1.89 -0.28 -10.65
N LEU A 134 -0.63 0.11 -10.45
CA LEU A 134 0.44 -0.17 -11.40
C LEU A 134 1.00 -1.56 -11.12
N TYR A 135 0.79 -2.51 -12.02
CA TYR A 135 1.35 -3.85 -11.99
C TYR A 135 2.46 -3.99 -13.02
N GLY A 136 3.67 -3.60 -12.63
CA GLY A 136 4.82 -3.55 -13.53
C GLY A 136 4.62 -2.55 -14.67
N GLN A 137 4.42 -3.05 -15.89
CA GLN A 137 4.17 -2.22 -17.07
C GLN A 137 2.69 -1.98 -17.35
N TYR A 138 1.79 -2.66 -16.62
CA TYR A 138 0.36 -2.57 -16.84
C TYR A 138 -0.29 -1.73 -15.75
N LEU A 139 -1.02 -0.71 -16.14
CA LEU A 139 -1.93 -0.01 -15.22
C LEU A 139 -3.28 -0.72 -15.27
N LEU A 140 -3.73 -1.27 -14.14
CA LEU A 140 -5.04 -1.88 -14.01
C LEU A 140 -5.99 -0.93 -13.29
N THR A 141 -7.23 -0.81 -13.77
CA THR A 141 -8.24 0.11 -13.24
C THR A 141 -9.56 -0.59 -12.96
N ALA A 142 -10.20 -0.22 -11.85
CA ALA A 142 -11.61 -0.47 -11.62
C ALA A 142 -12.41 0.69 -12.21
N SER A 143 -13.09 0.45 -13.32
CA SER A 143 -13.66 1.46 -14.20
C SER A 143 -15.19 1.49 -14.19
N GLY A 144 -15.81 1.39 -13.01
CA GLY A 144 -17.26 1.43 -12.87
C GLY A 144 -17.96 0.38 -13.72
N HIS A 145 -18.90 0.82 -14.57
CA HIS A 145 -19.68 -0.06 -15.44
C HIS A 145 -18.90 -0.66 -16.62
N GLU A 146 -17.64 -0.25 -16.84
CA GLU A 146 -16.73 -0.95 -17.78
C GLU A 146 -16.08 -2.19 -17.16
N GLY A 147 -16.12 -2.32 -15.84
CA GLY A 147 -15.46 -3.39 -15.11
C GLY A 147 -13.97 -3.16 -14.91
N LEU A 148 -13.16 -4.22 -15.02
CA LEU A 148 -11.71 -4.13 -14.94
C LEU A 148 -11.14 -3.78 -16.31
N ARG A 149 -10.24 -2.80 -16.37
CA ARG A 149 -9.51 -2.46 -17.60
C ARG A 149 -8.01 -2.40 -17.33
N GLY A 150 -7.23 -2.74 -18.34
CA GLY A 150 -5.78 -2.64 -18.31
C GLY A 150 -5.27 -1.71 -19.39
N TYR A 151 -4.11 -1.09 -19.13
CA TYR A 151 -3.37 -0.27 -20.08
C TYR A 151 -1.90 -0.67 -20.03
N ASP A 152 -1.30 -0.97 -21.17
CA ASP A 152 0.16 -1.04 -21.26
C ASP A 152 0.72 0.39 -21.28
N VAL A 153 1.46 0.72 -20.22
CA VAL A 153 2.04 2.04 -19.98
C VAL A 153 3.56 2.04 -20.11
N ALA A 154 4.16 1.00 -20.70
CA ALA A 154 5.60 0.91 -20.93
C ALA A 154 6.14 2.08 -21.77
N ASN A 155 5.28 2.65 -22.63
CA ASN A 155 5.63 3.76 -23.54
C ASN A 155 5.33 5.15 -22.97
N ILE A 156 5.03 5.29 -21.67
CA ILE A 156 4.62 6.57 -21.07
C ILE A 156 5.62 7.70 -21.32
N ASP A 157 6.92 7.38 -21.39
CA ASP A 157 8.01 8.33 -21.65
C ASP A 157 8.60 8.24 -23.07
N ASN A 158 8.03 7.40 -23.93
CA ASN A 158 8.55 7.18 -25.27
C ASN A 158 8.04 8.24 -26.24
N LYS A 159 8.87 9.27 -26.51
CA LYS A 159 8.55 10.33 -27.48
C LYS A 159 8.34 9.84 -28.92
N GLY A 160 8.79 8.63 -29.25
CA GLY A 160 8.60 8.01 -30.56
C GLY A 160 7.24 7.30 -30.71
N PHE A 161 6.42 7.28 -29.66
CA PHE A 161 5.14 6.58 -29.65
C PHE A 161 4.02 7.53 -29.26
N SER A 162 2.99 7.63 -30.10
CA SER A 162 1.92 8.64 -29.93
C SER A 162 0.91 8.25 -28.86
N GLU A 163 0.59 6.97 -28.73
CA GLU A 163 -0.39 6.46 -27.76
C GLU A 163 0.30 5.98 -26.48
N ARG A 164 0.29 6.78 -25.43
CA ARG A 164 1.04 6.47 -24.21
C ARG A 164 0.38 5.41 -23.32
N PHE A 165 -0.94 5.27 -23.44
CA PHE A 165 -1.75 4.26 -22.74
C PHE A 165 -2.32 3.30 -23.77
N VAL A 166 -1.68 2.14 -23.94
CA VAL A 166 -2.09 1.20 -24.98
C VAL A 166 -3.09 0.21 -24.41
N THR A 167 -4.33 0.26 -24.88
CA THR A 167 -5.39 -0.73 -24.54
C THR A 167 -5.26 -1.99 -25.37
N ASP A 168 -4.89 -1.84 -26.64
CA ASP A 168 -4.65 -2.90 -27.59
C ASP A 168 -3.63 -2.44 -28.65
N PRO A 169 -2.45 -3.06 -28.76
CA PRO A 169 -1.37 -2.57 -29.63
C PRO A 169 -1.67 -2.76 -31.13
N SER A 170 -2.74 -3.45 -31.51
CA SER A 170 -3.08 -3.72 -32.91
C SER A 170 -4.57 -3.96 -33.13
N SER A 171 -5.20 -4.79 -32.28
CA SER A 171 -6.63 -5.10 -32.33
C SER A 171 -7.08 -5.84 -31.07
N PRO A 172 -8.34 -5.68 -30.64
CA PRO A 172 -8.95 -6.49 -29.59
C PRO A 172 -8.94 -8.01 -29.84
N LEU A 173 -8.75 -8.44 -31.11
CA LEU A 173 -8.63 -9.86 -31.48
C LEU A 173 -7.28 -10.48 -31.10
N GLY A 174 -6.24 -9.65 -30.89
CA GLY A 174 -4.88 -10.10 -30.55
C GLY A 174 -4.46 -9.80 -29.11
N HIS A 175 -5.18 -8.92 -28.43
CA HIS A 175 -4.90 -8.49 -27.05
C HIS A 175 -6.20 -7.91 -26.48
N ASN A 176 -6.65 -8.38 -25.32
CA ASN A 176 -7.75 -7.76 -24.60
C ASN A 176 -7.55 -7.90 -23.09
N ILE A 177 -7.19 -6.79 -22.44
CA ILE A 177 -6.99 -6.71 -20.99
C ILE A 177 -8.17 -6.03 -20.28
N GLN A 178 -9.36 -6.08 -20.89
CA GLN A 178 -10.62 -5.69 -20.27
C GLN A 178 -11.43 -6.92 -19.84
N VAL A 179 -12.07 -6.82 -18.67
CA VAL A 179 -13.02 -7.80 -18.15
C VAL A 179 -14.27 -7.06 -17.70
N ASP A 180 -15.35 -7.26 -18.45
CA ASP A 180 -16.64 -6.65 -18.11
C ASP A 180 -17.18 -7.20 -16.78
N THR A 181 -17.50 -6.27 -15.88
CA THR A 181 -18.25 -6.53 -14.65
C THR A 181 -19.40 -5.52 -14.54
N LEU A 182 -20.33 -5.74 -13.62
CA LEU A 182 -21.51 -4.90 -13.53
C LEU A 182 -21.22 -3.48 -13.04
N CYS A 183 -20.32 -3.30 -12.06
CA CYS A 183 -19.88 -2.00 -11.56
C CYS A 183 -18.64 -2.13 -10.64
N ALA A 184 -17.43 -2.20 -11.22
CA ALA A 184 -16.17 -2.26 -10.51
C ALA A 184 -15.86 -0.94 -9.77
N THR A 185 -15.48 -1.03 -8.49
CA THR A 185 -15.22 0.14 -7.64
C THR A 185 -13.79 0.22 -7.10
N GLY A 186 -13.13 -0.93 -6.94
CA GLY A 186 -11.83 -1.05 -6.30
C GLY A 186 -11.05 -2.22 -6.87
N ILE A 187 -9.73 -2.13 -6.87
CA ILE A 187 -8.83 -3.20 -7.27
C ILE A 187 -7.74 -3.38 -6.21
N ALA A 188 -7.47 -4.64 -5.84
CA ALA A 188 -6.37 -5.03 -5.00
C ALA A 188 -5.62 -6.22 -5.61
N LEU A 189 -4.31 -6.26 -5.38
CA LEU A 189 -3.42 -7.33 -5.80
C LEU A 189 -2.77 -7.93 -4.55
N GLY A 190 -2.35 -9.19 -4.62
CA GLY A 190 -1.51 -9.77 -3.57
C GLY A 190 -0.16 -9.05 -3.44
N THR A 191 0.32 -8.50 -4.55
CA THR A 191 1.41 -7.55 -4.63
C THR A 191 1.31 -6.82 -5.97
N ASN A 192 1.72 -5.56 -6.01
CA ASN A 192 1.85 -4.83 -7.27
C ASN A 192 3.16 -5.14 -8.04
N MET A 193 3.94 -6.09 -7.53
CA MET A 193 5.18 -6.58 -8.14
C MET A 193 4.97 -7.85 -9.00
N PRO A 194 5.19 -7.80 -10.32
CA PRO A 194 5.03 -8.96 -11.20
C PRO A 194 5.86 -10.18 -10.79
N LEU A 195 5.18 -11.30 -10.57
CA LEU A 195 5.81 -12.59 -10.25
C LEU A 195 5.89 -13.50 -11.48
N ALA A 196 7.01 -14.21 -11.61
CA ALA A 196 7.20 -15.21 -12.67
C ALA A 196 6.80 -16.61 -12.17
N PHE A 197 5.55 -17.01 -12.39
CA PHE A 197 5.01 -18.33 -12.04
C PHE A 197 5.59 -19.49 -12.87
N ASP A 198 6.19 -19.17 -14.02
CA ASP A 198 6.86 -20.12 -14.92
C ASP A 198 8.33 -20.37 -14.56
N ARG A 199 8.86 -19.66 -13.54
CA ARG A 199 10.30 -19.71 -13.26
C ARG A 199 10.71 -21.11 -12.78
N LYS A 200 11.87 -21.56 -13.26
CA LYS A 200 12.46 -22.82 -12.81
C LYS A 200 12.78 -22.74 -11.32
N ASN A 201 12.14 -23.60 -10.55
CA ASN A 201 12.45 -23.81 -9.14
C ASN A 201 13.69 -24.72 -9.01
N TYR A 202 14.58 -24.33 -8.12
CA TYR A 202 15.76 -25.09 -7.75
C TYR A 202 15.57 -25.58 -6.30
N PRO A 203 15.50 -26.90 -6.04
CA PRO A 203 15.31 -27.44 -4.69
C PRO A 203 16.35 -26.93 -3.68
N GLU A 204 17.57 -26.69 -4.17
CA GLU A 204 18.67 -26.11 -3.41
C GLU A 204 18.42 -24.66 -2.99
N ASN A 205 17.38 -23.97 -3.47
CA ASN A 205 16.97 -22.66 -2.97
C ASN A 205 15.95 -22.77 -1.83
N GLN A 206 15.37 -23.96 -1.56
CA GLN A 206 14.25 -24.23 -0.62
C GLN A 206 13.07 -23.25 -0.73
N GLU A 207 12.91 -22.59 -1.88
CA GLU A 207 11.77 -21.72 -2.18
C GLU A 207 10.46 -22.44 -1.86
N GLN A 208 9.59 -21.77 -1.13
CA GLN A 208 8.25 -22.29 -0.90
C GLN A 208 7.49 -22.32 -2.22
N TRP A 209 7.36 -23.52 -2.76
CA TRP A 209 6.73 -23.80 -4.04
C TRP A 209 5.54 -24.74 -3.85
N PRO A 210 4.44 -24.55 -4.60
CA PRO A 210 4.19 -23.50 -5.59
C PRO A 210 4.09 -22.10 -4.99
N ILE A 211 4.38 -21.05 -5.79
CA ILE A 211 4.00 -19.68 -5.42
C ILE A 211 2.50 -19.69 -5.13
N HIS A 212 2.11 -19.05 -4.04
CA HIS A 212 0.72 -19.07 -3.59
C HIS A 212 -0.20 -18.54 -4.70
N PRO A 213 -1.30 -19.23 -5.05
CA PRO A 213 -2.20 -18.83 -6.13
C PRO A 213 -2.78 -17.41 -5.97
N LEU A 214 -2.79 -16.86 -4.76
CA LEU A 214 -3.31 -15.51 -4.51
C LEU A 214 -2.67 -14.45 -5.42
N TYR A 215 -1.37 -14.58 -5.70
CA TYR A 215 -0.60 -13.62 -6.49
C TYR A 215 -0.86 -13.75 -8.01
N ARG A 216 -1.64 -14.74 -8.42
CA ARG A 216 -2.02 -14.97 -9.83
C ARG A 216 -3.20 -14.10 -10.26
N TYR A 217 -3.94 -13.57 -9.29
CA TYR A 217 -5.23 -12.93 -9.52
C TYR A 217 -5.22 -11.46 -9.10
N ALA A 218 -5.97 -10.65 -9.85
CA ALA A 218 -6.50 -9.39 -9.36
C ALA A 218 -7.85 -9.63 -8.68
N TYR A 219 -8.08 -8.90 -7.60
CA TYR A 219 -9.32 -8.94 -6.83
C TYR A 219 -10.00 -7.59 -6.98
N VAL A 220 -11.20 -7.60 -7.54
CA VAL A 220 -11.97 -6.41 -7.86
C VAL A 220 -13.18 -6.37 -6.93
N SER A 221 -13.36 -5.28 -6.20
CA SER A 221 -14.64 -5.01 -5.55
C SER A 221 -15.61 -4.48 -6.60
N ASP A 222 -16.79 -5.10 -6.68
CA ASP A 222 -17.86 -4.71 -7.57
C ASP A 222 -19.14 -4.47 -6.75
N SER A 223 -19.76 -3.31 -6.94
CA SER A 223 -20.91 -2.90 -6.13
C SER A 223 -22.16 -3.77 -6.32
N VAL A 224 -22.21 -4.59 -7.37
CA VAL A 224 -23.30 -5.52 -7.66
C VAL A 224 -22.87 -6.97 -7.55
N GLU A 225 -21.75 -7.34 -8.19
CA GLU A 225 -21.23 -8.71 -8.23
C GLU A 225 -20.49 -9.13 -6.96
N GLY A 226 -20.16 -8.20 -6.06
CA GLY A 226 -19.36 -8.44 -4.86
C GLY A 226 -17.87 -8.58 -5.18
N LEU A 227 -17.23 -9.65 -4.73
CA LEU A 227 -15.82 -9.91 -5.02
C LEU A 227 -15.69 -10.59 -6.39
N VAL A 228 -15.03 -9.93 -7.34
CA VAL A 228 -14.68 -10.49 -8.64
C VAL A 228 -13.19 -10.85 -8.69
N VAL A 229 -12.88 -12.06 -9.13
CA VAL A 229 -11.51 -12.60 -9.23
C VAL A 229 -11.14 -12.75 -10.70
N VAL A 230 -10.05 -12.11 -11.11
CA VAL A 230 -9.57 -12.08 -12.49
C VAL A 230 -8.16 -12.65 -12.57
N ASN A 231 -7.92 -13.62 -13.46
CA ASN A 231 -6.56 -14.12 -13.69
C ASN A 231 -5.73 -13.10 -14.46
N ILE A 232 -4.61 -12.66 -13.90
CA ILE A 232 -3.69 -11.67 -14.49
C ILE A 232 -2.32 -12.27 -14.85
N GLU A 233 -2.13 -13.59 -14.70
CA GLU A 233 -0.86 -14.26 -14.98
C GLU A 233 -0.40 -14.09 -16.42
N THR A 234 -1.33 -14.02 -17.38
CA THR A 234 -1.05 -13.83 -18.81
C THR A 234 -0.19 -12.59 -19.06
N LEU A 235 -0.30 -11.57 -18.21
CA LEU A 235 0.52 -10.35 -18.30
C LEU A 235 2.00 -10.59 -17.97
N THR A 236 2.34 -11.75 -17.39
CA THR A 236 3.65 -12.02 -16.78
C THR A 236 4.25 -13.38 -17.16
N ASP A 237 3.49 -14.22 -17.86
CA ASP A 237 3.89 -15.59 -18.28
C ASP A 237 4.82 -15.61 -19.50
N ARG A 238 5.10 -14.44 -20.09
CA ARG A 238 5.96 -14.22 -21.26
C ARG A 238 5.39 -14.76 -22.57
N ASP A 239 4.09 -15.05 -22.63
CA ASP A 239 3.38 -15.37 -23.86
C ASP A 239 2.53 -14.17 -24.31
N PRO A 240 3.07 -13.31 -25.20
CA PRO A 240 2.33 -12.12 -25.65
C PRO A 240 1.07 -12.46 -26.47
N LEU A 241 0.88 -13.72 -26.89
CA LEU A 241 -0.26 -14.15 -27.70
C LEU A 241 -1.50 -14.47 -26.86
N ASN A 242 -1.40 -14.46 -25.53
CA ASN A 242 -2.46 -14.93 -24.66
C ASN A 242 -3.00 -13.87 -23.68
N ASN A 243 -2.64 -12.59 -23.88
CA ASN A 243 -3.08 -11.43 -23.09
C ASN A 243 -4.59 -11.16 -23.24
N PHE A 244 -5.40 -12.09 -22.71
CA PHE A 244 -6.84 -12.09 -22.69
C PHE A 244 -7.29 -12.35 -21.26
N LEU A 245 -7.50 -11.27 -20.51
CA LEU A 245 -7.93 -11.38 -19.11
C LEU A 245 -9.33 -11.99 -19.06
N LYS A 246 -9.58 -12.81 -18.02
CA LYS A 246 -10.87 -13.49 -17.85
C LYS A 246 -11.32 -13.44 -16.41
N LYS A 247 -12.61 -13.11 -16.23
CA LYS A 247 -13.31 -13.31 -14.96
C LYS A 247 -13.32 -14.79 -14.62
N CYS A 248 -12.68 -15.16 -13.52
CA CYS A 248 -12.63 -16.53 -13.03
C CYS A 248 -13.75 -16.83 -12.04
N ARG A 249 -14.13 -15.85 -11.22
CA ARG A 249 -15.15 -16.00 -10.17
C ARG A 249 -15.82 -14.67 -9.86
N SER A 250 -17.11 -14.70 -9.60
CA SER A 250 -17.83 -13.67 -8.84
C SER A 250 -18.34 -14.30 -7.55
N PHE A 251 -18.15 -13.64 -6.42
CA PHE A 251 -18.52 -14.13 -5.10
C PHE A 251 -19.31 -13.06 -4.36
N ASN A 252 -20.59 -13.36 -4.08
CA ASN A 252 -21.48 -12.52 -3.30
C ASN A 252 -22.58 -13.38 -2.64
N PRO A 253 -22.23 -14.22 -1.65
CA PRO A 253 -23.19 -15.12 -1.02
C PRO A 253 -24.29 -14.30 -0.36
N ASP A 254 -25.55 -14.62 -0.66
CA ASP A 254 -26.75 -13.96 -0.13
C ASP A 254 -26.78 -12.43 -0.30
N GLY A 255 -25.96 -11.89 -1.20
CA GLY A 255 -25.86 -10.44 -1.44
C GLY A 255 -25.09 -9.66 -0.38
N ILE A 256 -24.32 -10.32 0.51
CA ILE A 256 -23.62 -9.68 1.63
C ILE A 256 -22.58 -8.64 1.19
N LEU A 257 -22.00 -8.78 0.00
CA LEU A 257 -21.02 -7.86 -0.58
C LEU A 257 -21.66 -6.79 -1.49
N ARG A 258 -22.99 -6.63 -1.47
CA ARG A 258 -23.65 -5.57 -2.24
C ARG A 258 -23.20 -4.18 -1.77
N GLY A 259 -22.96 -3.30 -2.72
CA GLY A 259 -22.44 -1.96 -2.47
C GLY A 259 -20.96 -1.95 -2.09
N ALA A 260 -20.20 -3.01 -2.41
CA ALA A 260 -18.76 -2.99 -2.23
C ALA A 260 -18.16 -1.76 -2.93
N ASN A 261 -17.36 -0.98 -2.19
CA ASN A 261 -16.81 0.29 -2.66
C ASN A 261 -15.27 0.34 -2.56
N HIS A 262 -14.65 -0.38 -1.62
CA HIS A 262 -13.19 -0.50 -1.47
C HIS A 262 -12.79 -1.96 -1.18
N ILE A 263 -11.55 -2.32 -1.50
CA ILE A 263 -10.94 -3.62 -1.21
C ILE A 263 -9.48 -3.45 -0.82
N GLU A 264 -9.03 -4.20 0.18
CA GLU A 264 -7.64 -4.31 0.60
C GLU A 264 -7.29 -5.79 0.82
N ILE A 265 -6.05 -6.21 0.53
CA ILE A 265 -5.59 -7.58 0.74
C ILE A 265 -4.51 -7.59 1.83
N ALA A 266 -4.71 -8.43 2.85
CA ALA A 266 -3.67 -8.68 3.85
C ALA A 266 -3.60 -10.18 4.15
N GLY A 267 -2.45 -10.78 3.85
CA GLY A 267 -2.25 -12.22 3.89
C GLY A 267 -3.23 -12.95 2.95
N ASN A 268 -3.96 -13.93 3.48
CA ASN A 268 -4.91 -14.73 2.71
C ASN A 268 -6.36 -14.24 2.90
N TYR A 269 -6.54 -12.94 3.17
CA TYR A 269 -7.84 -12.31 3.38
C TYR A 269 -8.00 -11.07 2.52
N ALA A 270 -9.20 -10.89 1.96
CA ALA A 270 -9.65 -9.65 1.36
C ALA A 270 -10.62 -8.94 2.32
N TYR A 271 -10.43 -7.64 2.50
CA TYR A 271 -11.22 -6.78 3.37
C TYR A 271 -12.03 -5.82 2.49
N LEU A 272 -13.35 -5.98 2.47
CA LEU A 272 -14.23 -5.19 1.61
C LEU A 272 -15.16 -4.33 2.45
N THR A 273 -15.19 -3.03 2.16
CA THR A 273 -16.22 -2.12 2.69
C THR A 273 -17.43 -2.16 1.76
N CYS A 274 -18.61 -2.38 2.34
CA CYS A 274 -19.87 -2.53 1.61
C CYS A 274 -21.06 -2.09 2.46
N ASN A 275 -22.29 -2.25 1.95
CA ASN A 275 -23.51 -1.85 2.68
C ASN A 275 -23.72 -2.62 4.00
N ALA A 276 -23.12 -3.81 4.13
CA ALA A 276 -23.19 -4.63 5.34
C ALA A 276 -22.16 -4.22 6.42
N GLY A 277 -21.25 -3.29 6.11
CA GLY A 277 -20.10 -2.94 6.95
C GLY A 277 -18.78 -3.38 6.31
N LEU A 278 -17.83 -3.82 7.13
CA LEU A 278 -16.58 -4.44 6.67
C LEU A 278 -16.75 -5.95 6.62
N VAL A 279 -16.69 -6.54 5.42
CA VAL A 279 -16.76 -7.99 5.23
C VAL A 279 -15.35 -8.52 4.96
N ILE A 280 -14.93 -9.46 5.80
CA ILE A 280 -13.65 -10.13 5.70
C ILE A 280 -13.87 -11.45 4.95
N VAL A 281 -13.17 -11.65 3.85
CA VAL A 281 -13.30 -12.81 2.97
C VAL A 281 -11.99 -13.57 2.93
N GLY A 282 -12.04 -14.87 3.27
CA GLY A 282 -10.89 -15.76 3.10
C GLY A 282 -10.67 -16.04 1.61
N ILE A 283 -9.44 -15.85 1.14
CA ILE A 283 -9.00 -16.01 -0.26
C ILE A 283 -7.78 -16.95 -0.40
N ASP A 284 -7.53 -17.79 0.61
CA ASP A 284 -6.50 -18.85 0.56
C ASP A 284 -6.62 -19.72 -0.71
N ASN A 285 -7.87 -20.07 -1.06
CA ASN A 285 -8.22 -20.53 -2.40
C ASN A 285 -8.99 -19.42 -3.13
N PRO A 286 -8.37 -18.67 -4.07
CA PRO A 286 -9.00 -17.54 -4.74
C PRO A 286 -10.25 -17.90 -5.54
N LEU A 287 -10.43 -19.16 -5.94
CA LEU A 287 -11.60 -19.64 -6.69
C LEU A 287 -12.70 -20.21 -5.79
N GLN A 288 -12.42 -20.40 -4.50
CA GLN A 288 -13.38 -20.85 -3.48
C GLN A 288 -13.35 -19.92 -2.25
N PRO A 289 -13.62 -18.61 -2.43
CA PRO A 289 -13.66 -17.69 -1.31
C PRO A 289 -14.82 -18.00 -0.36
N TYR A 290 -14.68 -17.59 0.90
CA TYR A 290 -15.72 -17.70 1.93
C TYR A 290 -15.74 -16.46 2.84
N VAL A 291 -16.91 -16.13 3.40
CA VAL A 291 -17.02 -15.04 4.38
C VAL A 291 -16.46 -15.52 5.71
N ALA A 292 -15.38 -14.88 6.16
CA ALA A 292 -14.71 -15.16 7.41
C ALA A 292 -15.40 -14.46 8.58
N ALA A 293 -15.67 -13.17 8.43
CA ALA A 293 -16.33 -12.35 9.45
C ALA A 293 -17.01 -11.13 8.81
N VAL A 294 -17.91 -10.52 9.57
CA VAL A 294 -18.56 -9.25 9.23
C VAL A 294 -18.49 -8.34 10.44
N VAL A 295 -17.88 -7.16 10.28
CA VAL A 295 -18.03 -6.06 11.23
C VAL A 295 -19.20 -5.23 10.74
N GLY A 296 -20.34 -5.38 11.43
CA GLY A 296 -21.63 -4.91 10.96
C GLY A 296 -21.90 -3.42 11.18
N ASN A 297 -23.13 -3.03 10.81
CA ASN A 297 -23.60 -1.66 10.89
C ASN A 297 -23.84 -1.15 12.33
N ASP A 298 -23.75 -2.04 13.32
CA ASP A 298 -23.70 -1.69 14.74
C ASP A 298 -22.36 -1.04 15.13
N VAL A 299 -21.30 -1.29 14.35
CA VAL A 299 -19.97 -0.71 14.54
C VAL A 299 -19.65 0.33 13.46
N LEU A 300 -19.92 0.02 12.18
CA LEU A 300 -19.51 0.82 11.02
C LEU A 300 -20.72 1.46 10.33
N THR A 301 -20.70 2.77 10.12
CA THR A 301 -21.77 3.48 9.39
C THR A 301 -21.29 3.91 8.01
N GLN A 302 -21.73 3.22 6.96
CA GLN A 302 -21.36 3.51 5.57
C GLN A 302 -19.82 3.58 5.36
N PRO A 303 -19.10 2.47 5.58
CA PRO A 303 -17.64 2.48 5.44
C PRO A 303 -17.20 2.72 3.99
N THR A 304 -16.13 3.48 3.81
CA THR A 304 -15.67 3.97 2.48
C THR A 304 -14.25 3.55 2.11
N GLY A 305 -13.39 3.27 3.09
CA GLY A 305 -12.00 2.87 2.84
C GLY A 305 -11.44 2.04 3.99
N VAL A 306 -10.48 1.16 3.69
CA VAL A 306 -9.81 0.31 4.68
C VAL A 306 -8.32 0.18 4.35
N CYS A 307 -7.47 0.27 5.36
CA CYS A 307 -6.04 -0.01 5.26
C CYS A 307 -5.63 -0.92 6.42
N ILE A 308 -4.78 -1.92 6.13
CA ILE A 308 -4.33 -2.90 7.12
C ILE A 308 -2.85 -2.66 7.47
N GLN A 309 -2.54 -2.64 8.75
CA GLN A 309 -1.15 -2.75 9.20
C GLN A 309 -1.05 -3.72 10.37
N PHE A 310 -0.32 -4.82 10.16
CA PHE A 310 -0.07 -5.86 11.14
C PHE A 310 -1.35 -6.44 11.76
N ARG A 311 -1.69 -6.05 12.99
CA ARG A 311 -2.80 -6.59 13.77
C ARG A 311 -4.07 -5.75 13.69
N TYR A 312 -4.07 -4.64 12.96
CA TYR A 312 -5.17 -3.68 12.98
C TYR A 312 -5.62 -3.31 11.57
N ALA A 313 -6.95 -3.21 11.41
CA ALA A 313 -7.61 -2.62 10.28
C ALA A 313 -8.07 -1.21 10.67
N PHE A 314 -7.74 -0.25 9.83
CA PHE A 314 -8.12 1.15 9.96
C PHE A 314 -9.18 1.42 8.90
N VAL A 315 -10.40 1.74 9.33
CA VAL A 315 -11.57 1.84 8.44
C VAL A 315 -12.16 3.23 8.54
N THR A 316 -12.34 3.89 7.40
CA THR A 316 -13.07 5.16 7.31
C THR A 316 -14.55 4.90 7.14
N ASP A 317 -15.36 5.64 7.87
CA ASP A 317 -16.81 5.61 7.79
C ASP A 317 -17.40 7.00 8.09
N ALA A 318 -18.72 7.14 8.09
CA ALA A 318 -19.40 8.43 8.26
C ALA A 318 -19.13 9.11 9.62
N GLN A 319 -18.50 8.43 10.59
CA GLN A 319 -18.13 8.98 11.90
C GLN A 319 -16.65 9.33 12.00
N GLY A 320 -15.81 8.88 11.07
CA GLY A 320 -14.39 9.17 11.02
C GLY A 320 -13.54 7.92 10.77
N LEU A 321 -12.46 7.77 11.54
CA LEU A 321 -11.55 6.62 11.44
C LEU A 321 -11.78 5.65 12.60
N LYS A 322 -12.21 4.43 12.29
CA LYS A 322 -12.36 3.34 13.26
C LYS A 322 -11.17 2.40 13.22
N VAL A 323 -10.78 1.93 14.40
CA VAL A 323 -9.75 0.90 14.54
C VAL A 323 -10.38 -0.41 14.97
N ILE A 324 -10.10 -1.45 14.19
CA ILE A 324 -10.57 -2.81 14.40
C ILE A 324 -9.35 -3.70 14.55
N GLU A 325 -9.24 -4.38 15.69
CA GLU A 325 -8.22 -5.41 15.87
C GLU A 325 -8.60 -6.65 15.05
N ILE A 326 -7.65 -7.14 14.25
CA ILE A 326 -7.77 -8.30 13.37
C ILE A 326 -6.66 -9.33 13.62
N THR A 327 -6.10 -9.36 14.83
CA THR A 327 -5.18 -10.45 15.28
C THR A 327 -5.75 -11.82 14.91
N ASN A 328 -7.06 -12.00 15.04
CA ASN A 328 -7.82 -13.09 14.42
C ASN A 328 -8.85 -12.51 13.43
N PRO A 329 -8.64 -12.63 12.11
CA PRO A 329 -9.57 -12.11 11.10
C PRO A 329 -10.97 -12.74 11.12
N GLN A 330 -11.14 -13.90 11.76
CA GLN A 330 -12.44 -14.57 11.93
C GLN A 330 -13.23 -14.03 13.14
N ALA A 331 -12.57 -13.25 14.01
CA ALA A 331 -13.18 -12.67 15.21
C ALA A 331 -12.63 -11.24 15.43
N PRO A 332 -12.91 -10.31 14.50
CA PRO A 332 -12.46 -8.92 14.61
C PRO A 332 -13.09 -8.22 15.82
N VAL A 333 -12.35 -7.31 16.44
CA VAL A 333 -12.78 -6.58 17.64
C VAL A 333 -12.66 -5.07 17.41
N TYR A 334 -13.77 -4.35 17.52
CA TYR A 334 -13.76 -2.88 17.53
C TYR A 334 -13.01 -2.34 18.76
N ARG A 335 -12.12 -1.35 18.55
CA ARG A 335 -11.28 -0.78 19.61
C ARG A 335 -11.56 0.68 19.88
N SER A 336 -11.57 1.52 18.84
CA SER A 336 -11.65 2.96 19.00
C SER A 336 -12.17 3.66 17.75
N THR A 337 -12.60 4.91 17.90
CA THR A 337 -12.98 5.81 16.81
C THR A 337 -12.26 7.15 17.03
N VAL A 338 -11.71 7.71 15.95
CA VAL A 338 -11.26 9.10 15.86
C VAL A 338 -12.28 9.84 15.02
N GLU A 339 -12.95 10.84 15.61
CA GLU A 339 -13.98 11.61 14.91
C GLU A 339 -13.35 12.49 13.81
N ILE A 340 -13.79 12.31 12.57
CA ILE A 340 -13.40 13.08 11.38
C ILE A 340 -14.67 13.24 10.54
N HIS A 341 -15.06 14.46 10.16
CA HIS A 341 -16.42 14.70 9.66
C HIS A 341 -16.67 14.17 8.24
N ASP A 342 -15.63 14.12 7.40
CA ASP A 342 -15.72 13.72 6.00
C ASP A 342 -14.58 12.75 5.64
N ALA A 343 -14.44 11.68 6.43
CA ALA A 343 -13.43 10.64 6.18
C ALA A 343 -13.84 9.78 4.98
N ARG A 344 -13.07 9.87 3.89
CA ARG A 344 -13.35 9.18 2.62
C ARG A 344 -12.44 7.99 2.36
N ASN A 345 -11.16 8.12 2.66
CA ASN A 345 -10.19 7.02 2.54
C ASN A 345 -9.05 7.16 3.55
N VAL A 346 -8.28 6.10 3.75
CA VAL A 346 -7.13 6.06 4.66
C VAL A 346 -5.94 5.32 4.07
N TYR A 347 -4.75 5.85 4.33
CA TYR A 347 -3.48 5.18 4.06
C TYR A 347 -2.63 5.19 5.33
N VAL A 348 -2.23 4.01 5.81
CA VAL A 348 -1.42 3.89 7.03
C VAL A 348 0.04 3.73 6.63
N SER A 349 0.89 4.55 7.22
CA SER A 349 2.33 4.42 7.08
C SER A 349 3.06 4.59 8.40
N ARG A 350 3.76 3.53 8.82
CA ARG A 350 4.41 3.40 10.13
C ARG A 350 3.42 3.74 11.25
N THR A 351 3.69 4.77 12.05
CA THR A 351 2.86 5.13 13.21
C THR A 351 1.79 6.17 12.88
N TYR A 352 1.56 6.49 11.61
CA TYR A 352 0.56 7.48 11.21
C TYR A 352 -0.46 6.91 10.22
N ALA A 353 -1.73 7.23 10.43
CA ALA A 353 -2.78 7.08 9.44
C ALA A 353 -3.05 8.44 8.79
N TYR A 354 -3.02 8.47 7.45
CA TYR A 354 -3.31 9.64 6.64
C TYR A 354 -4.71 9.48 6.07
N VAL A 355 -5.66 10.27 6.55
CA VAL A 355 -7.06 10.18 6.16
C VAL A 355 -7.39 11.30 5.19
N ALA A 356 -7.93 10.92 4.04
CA ALA A 356 -8.59 11.85 3.11
C ALA A 356 -9.87 12.36 3.79
N ALA A 357 -9.85 13.61 4.26
CA ALA A 357 -10.89 14.21 5.09
C ALA A 357 -11.77 15.19 4.29
N GLY A 358 -11.97 14.92 2.99
CA GLY A 358 -12.86 15.68 2.12
C GLY A 358 -12.65 17.19 2.18
N HIS A 359 -13.65 17.91 2.69
CA HIS A 359 -13.62 19.37 2.82
C HIS A 359 -12.66 19.91 3.90
N GLU A 360 -12.20 19.06 4.82
CA GLU A 360 -11.23 19.41 5.86
C GLU A 360 -9.77 19.21 5.39
N GLY A 361 -9.58 18.67 4.17
CA GLY A 361 -8.28 18.34 3.60
C GLY A 361 -7.80 16.97 4.05
N ILE A 362 -6.73 16.91 4.86
CA ILE A 362 -6.12 15.66 5.33
C ILE A 362 -6.05 15.67 6.85
N ALA A 363 -6.48 14.57 7.47
CA ALA A 363 -6.20 14.31 8.89
C ALA A 363 -4.98 13.39 9.01
N ILE A 364 -3.97 13.83 9.76
CA ILE A 364 -2.82 13.02 10.14
C ILE A 364 -3.09 12.52 11.56
N VAL A 365 -3.33 11.23 11.69
CA VAL A 365 -3.71 10.57 12.94
C VAL A 365 -2.54 9.75 13.44
N ASP A 366 -2.12 9.97 14.68
CA ASP A 366 -1.16 9.10 15.35
C ASP A 366 -1.85 7.78 15.70
N VAL A 367 -1.25 6.68 15.26
CA VAL A 367 -1.70 5.30 15.48
C VAL A 367 -0.56 4.43 16.05
N GLU A 368 0.44 5.04 16.68
CA GLU A 368 1.52 4.32 17.38
C GLU A 368 0.93 3.32 18.37
N LYS A 369 -0.07 3.77 19.13
CA LYS A 369 -0.97 2.95 19.94
C LYS A 369 -2.32 2.81 19.23
N PRO A 370 -2.57 1.73 18.48
CA PRO A 370 -3.77 1.63 17.63
C PRO A 370 -5.09 1.67 18.40
N GLU A 371 -5.09 1.34 19.70
CA GLU A 371 -6.29 1.36 20.55
C GLU A 371 -6.57 2.73 21.17
N GLU A 372 -5.60 3.65 21.12
CA GLU A 372 -5.69 5.03 21.65
C GLU A 372 -5.24 6.07 20.60
N PRO A 373 -5.77 6.03 19.36
CA PRO A 373 -5.36 6.94 18.30
C PRO A 373 -5.87 8.36 18.54
N PHE A 374 -5.14 9.36 18.05
CA PHE A 374 -5.56 10.76 18.13
C PHE A 374 -5.13 11.56 16.90
N ILE A 375 -5.88 12.62 16.57
CA ILE A 375 -5.50 13.54 15.48
C ILE A 375 -4.27 14.31 15.91
N GLN A 376 -3.14 14.03 15.26
CA GLN A 376 -1.90 14.79 15.44
C GLN A 376 -2.01 16.16 14.76
N GLN A 377 -2.56 16.20 13.55
CA GLN A 377 -2.68 17.43 12.78
C GLN A 377 -3.80 17.34 11.72
N MET A 378 -4.60 18.41 11.61
CA MET A 378 -5.41 18.67 10.41
C MET A 378 -4.64 19.57 9.45
N TYR A 379 -4.64 19.25 8.16
CA TYR A 379 -3.92 20.00 7.14
C TYR A 379 -4.75 20.18 5.87
N ASN A 380 -5.04 21.43 5.52
CA ASN A 380 -5.81 21.80 4.33
C ASN A 380 -5.05 22.73 3.35
N ALA A 381 -3.73 22.88 3.54
CA ALA A 381 -2.89 23.74 2.71
C ALA A 381 -3.43 25.18 2.54
N GLU A 382 -3.90 25.81 3.62
CA GLU A 382 -4.50 27.15 3.61
C GLU A 382 -5.75 27.23 2.72
N GLY A 383 -6.56 26.16 2.70
CA GLY A 383 -7.78 26.05 1.89
C GLY A 383 -7.55 25.54 0.46
N LYS A 384 -6.33 25.15 0.10
CA LYS A 384 -6.01 24.56 -1.21
C LYS A 384 -6.30 23.06 -1.32
N LEU A 385 -6.69 22.43 -0.21
CA LEU A 385 -7.25 21.08 -0.13
C LEU A 385 -8.63 21.18 0.52
N HIS A 386 -9.68 20.86 -0.23
CA HIS A 386 -11.05 20.91 0.28
C HIS A 386 -12.03 20.02 -0.49
N ASP A 387 -11.53 19.04 -1.24
CA ASP A 387 -12.33 17.96 -1.84
C ASP A 387 -11.50 16.67 -1.90
N THR A 388 -10.84 16.32 -0.80
CA THR A 388 -9.87 15.23 -0.77
C THR A 388 -10.55 13.85 -0.77
N TYR A 389 -10.40 13.10 -1.86
CA TYR A 389 -10.97 11.74 -2.05
C TYR A 389 -10.00 10.63 -1.64
N ASP A 390 -8.73 10.75 -2.01
CA ASP A 390 -7.74 9.69 -1.82
C ASP A 390 -6.36 10.24 -1.53
N ILE A 391 -5.55 9.45 -0.82
CA ILE A 391 -4.20 9.79 -0.40
C ILE A 391 -3.32 8.55 -0.41
N LYS A 392 -2.13 8.65 -1.01
CA LYS A 392 -1.08 7.63 -0.94
C LYS A 392 0.22 8.26 -0.46
N VAL A 393 0.96 7.54 0.38
CA VAL A 393 2.24 8.00 0.92
C VAL A 393 3.38 7.14 0.38
N ALA A 394 4.45 7.79 -0.05
CA ALA A 394 5.65 7.13 -0.57
C ALA A 394 6.92 7.93 -0.23
N SER A 395 8.04 7.23 -0.18
CA SER A 395 9.35 7.82 0.11
C SER A 395 10.21 7.95 -1.15
N THR A 396 10.81 9.13 -1.32
CA THR A 396 11.80 9.39 -2.36
C THR A 396 13.00 10.09 -1.74
N ASN A 397 14.20 9.52 -1.90
CA ASN A 397 15.47 10.10 -1.42
C ASN A 397 15.42 10.59 0.06
N ALA A 398 14.97 9.72 0.97
CA ALA A 398 14.87 9.96 2.42
C ALA A 398 13.91 11.09 2.86
N SER A 399 12.99 11.50 1.97
CA SER A 399 11.86 12.37 2.29
C SER A 399 10.56 11.62 2.05
N LEU A 400 9.56 11.90 2.88
CA LEU A 400 8.23 11.32 2.76
C LEU A 400 7.28 12.29 2.03
N PHE A 401 6.48 11.78 1.11
CA PHE A 401 5.53 12.57 0.33
C PHE A 401 4.13 11.94 0.38
N ALA A 402 3.10 12.78 0.45
CA ALA A 402 1.72 12.42 0.19
C ALA A 402 1.31 12.88 -1.22
N TYR A 403 0.65 11.98 -1.94
CA TYR A 403 0.08 12.18 -3.26
C TYR A 403 -1.44 12.09 -3.12
N VAL A 404 -2.13 13.17 -3.49
CA VAL A 404 -3.51 13.40 -3.06
C VAL A 404 -4.40 13.69 -4.25
N ALA A 405 -5.51 12.95 -4.35
CA ALA A 405 -6.60 13.22 -5.26
C ALA A 405 -7.59 14.16 -4.56
N ASP A 406 -7.64 15.42 -4.98
CA ASP A 406 -8.44 16.50 -4.39
C ASP A 406 -9.63 16.87 -5.28
N GLY A 407 -10.29 15.85 -5.84
CA GLY A 407 -11.56 15.99 -6.54
C GLY A 407 -11.51 17.02 -7.66
N MET A 408 -12.42 17.99 -7.63
CA MET A 408 -12.49 19.08 -8.63
C MET A 408 -11.24 19.96 -8.71
N HIS A 409 -10.35 19.92 -7.70
CA HIS A 409 -9.11 20.68 -7.67
C HIS A 409 -7.92 19.89 -8.20
N GLY A 410 -8.15 18.68 -8.68
CA GLY A 410 -7.16 17.82 -9.31
C GLY A 410 -6.20 17.17 -8.32
N PHE A 411 -4.94 17.08 -8.71
CA PHE A 411 -3.93 16.32 -8.01
C PHE A 411 -2.96 17.22 -7.24
N LYS A 412 -2.49 16.78 -6.07
CA LYS A 412 -1.57 17.52 -5.20
C LYS A 412 -0.42 16.64 -4.72
N VAL A 413 0.75 17.24 -4.56
CA VAL A 413 1.93 16.62 -3.91
C VAL A 413 2.31 17.43 -2.68
N ILE A 414 2.42 16.75 -1.56
CA ILE A 414 2.71 17.32 -0.25
C ILE A 414 3.98 16.66 0.28
N GLN A 415 4.96 17.46 0.67
CA GLN A 415 6.10 16.96 1.42
C GLN A 415 5.71 16.81 2.88
N LEU A 416 5.78 15.59 3.41
CA LEU A 416 5.45 15.28 4.79
C LEU A 416 6.67 15.39 5.70
N THR A 417 7.85 15.05 5.21
CA THR A 417 9.08 15.18 5.98
C THR A 417 10.25 15.60 5.10
N SER A 418 11.22 16.31 5.69
CA SER A 418 12.52 16.55 5.07
C SER A 418 13.59 16.85 6.12
N PRO A 419 14.88 16.74 5.76
CA PRO A 419 15.98 17.10 6.66
C PRO A 419 15.91 18.54 7.19
N GLU A 420 15.34 19.49 6.45
CA GLU A 420 15.20 20.89 6.86
C GLU A 420 13.95 21.13 7.72
N SER A 421 12.84 20.45 7.42
CA SER A 421 11.54 20.72 8.04
C SER A 421 11.25 19.89 9.30
N VAL A 422 11.96 18.78 9.50
CA VAL A 422 11.69 17.83 10.59
C VAL A 422 13.00 17.45 11.30
N PRO A 423 13.24 17.95 12.53
CA PRO A 423 14.35 17.50 13.35
C PRO A 423 14.28 15.99 13.58
N GLY A 424 15.40 15.28 13.41
CA GLY A 424 15.41 13.83 13.56
C GLY A 424 14.69 13.07 12.43
N ASN A 425 14.58 13.64 11.22
CA ASN A 425 14.02 13.00 10.02
C ASN A 425 14.56 11.59 9.70
N TYR A 426 15.71 11.20 10.25
CA TYR A 426 16.29 9.85 10.13
C TYR A 426 15.72 8.81 11.11
N GLY A 427 14.84 9.21 12.03
CA GLY A 427 14.20 8.31 12.99
C GLY A 427 13.19 7.36 12.33
N PHE A 428 12.70 6.39 13.10
CA PHE A 428 11.72 5.42 12.61
C PHE A 428 10.41 6.10 12.20
N SER A 429 9.84 7.02 12.97
CA SER A 429 8.59 7.66 12.59
C SER A 429 8.58 9.13 13.01
N PRO A 430 9.38 9.98 12.32
CA PRO A 430 9.45 11.39 12.67
C PRO A 430 8.09 12.05 12.44
N THR A 431 7.74 13.03 13.27
CA THR A 431 6.45 13.73 13.17
C THR A 431 6.33 14.45 11.82
N PRO A 432 5.27 14.17 11.03
CA PRO A 432 5.03 14.83 9.76
C PRO A 432 4.87 16.36 9.92
N ASN A 433 5.45 17.10 8.99
CA ASN A 433 5.30 18.54 8.82
C ASN A 433 4.84 18.82 7.37
N PRO A 434 3.54 18.68 7.07
CA PRO A 434 3.02 18.72 5.71
C PRO A 434 3.19 20.09 5.05
N GLN A 435 3.70 20.09 3.81
CA GLN A 435 3.88 21.28 2.98
C GLN A 435 3.45 21.01 1.54
N LEU A 436 2.53 21.81 1.00
CA LEU A 436 2.11 21.69 -0.40
C LEU A 436 3.23 22.16 -1.33
N ILE A 437 3.79 21.25 -2.12
CA ILE A 437 4.97 21.51 -2.97
C ILE A 437 4.65 21.54 -4.46
N ALA A 438 3.63 20.82 -4.92
CA ALA A 438 3.23 20.79 -6.32
C ALA A 438 1.73 20.49 -6.49
N THR A 439 1.16 20.93 -7.61
CA THR A 439 -0.25 20.73 -7.98
C THR A 439 -0.39 20.44 -9.47
N HIS A 440 -1.39 19.66 -9.85
CA HIS A 440 -1.78 19.47 -11.24
C HIS A 440 -3.30 19.56 -11.36
N HIS A 441 -3.80 20.34 -12.31
CA HIS A 441 -5.23 20.42 -12.58
C HIS A 441 -5.62 19.31 -13.56
N THR A 442 -6.53 18.43 -13.15
CA THR A 442 -7.11 17.37 -14.01
C THR A 442 -8.36 17.89 -14.71
N HIS A 443 -8.68 17.38 -15.90
CA HIS A 443 -9.90 17.80 -16.62
C HIS A 443 -11.20 17.37 -15.92
N GLU A 444 -11.19 16.19 -15.31
CA GLU A 444 -12.29 15.62 -14.53
C GLU A 444 -11.84 15.46 -13.06
N PRO A 445 -12.76 15.26 -12.09
CA PRO A 445 -12.41 15.18 -10.68
C PRO A 445 -11.38 14.07 -10.41
N ALA A 446 -10.29 14.37 -9.70
CA ALA A 446 -9.34 13.36 -9.26
C ALA A 446 -9.95 12.57 -8.08
N LEU A 447 -10.19 11.27 -8.27
CA LEU A 447 -10.88 10.41 -7.30
C LEU A 447 -9.95 9.40 -6.61
N ALA A 448 -8.85 9.01 -7.26
CA ALA A 448 -7.95 7.99 -6.74
C ALA A 448 -6.50 8.23 -7.16
N VAL A 449 -5.56 7.74 -6.35
CA VAL A 449 -4.13 7.71 -6.67
C VAL A 449 -3.65 6.27 -6.56
N ALA A 450 -2.94 5.78 -7.58
CA ALA A 450 -2.32 4.45 -7.51
C ALA A 450 -1.31 4.42 -6.36
N GLU A 451 -1.30 3.32 -5.63
CA GLU A 451 -0.24 3.07 -4.66
C GLU A 451 1.13 2.97 -5.36
N GLY A 452 2.16 3.45 -4.67
CA GLY A 452 3.53 3.29 -5.13
C GLY A 452 3.93 1.82 -5.19
N LEU A 453 4.98 1.51 -5.95
CA LEU A 453 5.51 0.15 -6.02
C LEU A 453 5.94 -0.31 -4.62
N GLU A 454 5.44 -1.46 -4.21
CA GLU A 454 5.80 -2.11 -2.96
C GLU A 454 7.28 -2.51 -3.02
N ARG A 455 8.03 -2.24 -1.94
CA ARG A 455 9.40 -2.74 -1.81
C ARG A 455 9.40 -4.02 -0.99
N ASP A 456 9.87 -5.10 -1.58
CA ASP A 456 9.82 -6.46 -1.01
C ASP A 456 11.19 -7.04 -0.65
N ARG A 457 12.29 -6.31 -0.90
CA ARG A 457 13.67 -6.77 -0.59
C ARG A 457 14.28 -5.95 0.53
N ALA A 458 15.17 -6.56 1.31
CA ALA A 458 16.01 -5.86 2.26
C ALA A 458 17.46 -5.77 1.78
N VAL A 459 18.15 -4.65 2.01
CA VAL A 459 19.59 -4.46 1.71
C VAL A 459 20.36 -3.84 2.88
N ASP A 460 21.66 -4.10 2.96
CA ASP A 460 22.58 -3.49 3.94
C ASP A 460 22.99 -2.10 3.47
N GLU A 461 23.77 -1.41 4.29
CA GLU A 461 24.33 -0.09 3.97
C GLU A 461 25.24 -0.10 2.74
N SER A 462 25.72 -1.27 2.31
CA SER A 462 26.54 -1.45 1.10
C SER A 462 25.70 -1.85 -0.13
N GLY A 463 24.38 -1.95 0.02
CA GLY A 463 23.47 -2.37 -1.06
C GLY A 463 23.49 -3.87 -1.35
N ASN A 464 24.17 -4.69 -0.54
CA ASN A 464 24.02 -6.14 -0.62
C ASN A 464 22.66 -6.51 -0.05
N GLN A 465 21.99 -7.49 -0.65
CA GLN A 465 20.74 -7.99 -0.11
C GLN A 465 20.96 -8.46 1.34
N VAL A 466 20.34 -7.78 2.30
CA VAL A 466 20.32 -8.25 3.68
C VAL A 466 19.33 -9.38 3.73
N SER A 467 19.87 -10.53 4.08
CA SER A 467 19.08 -11.66 4.47
C SER A 467 18.42 -11.36 5.81
N ILE A 468 17.18 -10.89 5.79
CA ILE A 468 16.36 -10.92 7.00
C ILE A 468 15.97 -12.38 7.20
N PHE A 469 16.62 -13.02 8.18
CA PHE A 469 16.51 -14.44 8.51
C PHE A 469 16.92 -15.44 7.43
N GLY A 470 18.08 -15.25 6.80
CA GLY A 470 19.06 -16.32 6.55
C GLY A 470 18.59 -17.65 5.93
N ARG A 471 17.51 -17.69 5.15
CA ARG A 471 16.96 -18.94 4.63
C ARG A 471 16.81 -18.89 3.12
N LEU A 472 17.54 -19.81 2.48
CA LEU A 472 16.94 -20.86 1.66
C LEU A 472 15.41 -20.92 1.85
N GLY A 473 14.65 -20.32 0.93
CA GLY A 473 13.20 -20.40 0.94
C GLY A 473 12.41 -19.18 1.35
N GLY A 474 13.06 -18.02 1.50
CA GLY A 474 12.43 -16.77 1.94
C GLY A 474 11.19 -16.39 1.13
N ARG A 475 10.07 -16.18 1.84
CA ARG A 475 8.83 -15.54 1.39
C ARG A 475 8.25 -14.74 2.56
N PRO A 476 7.33 -13.78 2.33
CA PRO A 476 6.55 -13.19 3.41
C PRO A 476 5.88 -14.27 4.26
N LEU A 477 5.82 -14.07 5.58
CA LEU A 477 5.18 -15.00 6.50
C LEU A 477 3.67 -15.05 6.23
N ASN A 478 3.08 -16.23 6.31
CA ASN A 478 1.62 -16.36 6.31
C ASN A 478 1.08 -16.07 7.73
N LEU A 479 -0.24 -15.92 7.87
CA LEU A 479 -0.84 -15.55 9.15
C LEU A 479 -0.52 -16.54 10.29
N GLU A 480 -0.51 -17.84 10.02
CA GLU A 480 -0.20 -18.85 11.02
C GLU A 480 1.26 -18.75 11.50
N GLU A 481 2.20 -18.52 10.59
CA GLU A 481 3.62 -18.31 10.91
C GLU A 481 3.82 -17.01 11.69
N MET A 482 3.14 -15.94 11.28
CA MET A 482 3.17 -14.66 11.97
C MET A 482 2.65 -14.80 13.41
N GLN A 483 1.49 -15.42 13.60
CA GLN A 483 0.88 -15.60 14.92
C GLN A 483 1.78 -16.40 15.86
N LYS A 484 2.59 -17.35 15.38
CA LYS A 484 3.57 -18.06 16.22
C LYS A 484 4.62 -17.13 16.86
N LEU A 485 4.84 -15.93 16.32
CA LEU A 485 5.81 -14.95 16.83
C LEU A 485 5.25 -14.07 17.95
N PHE A 486 3.94 -13.83 17.97
CA PHE A 486 3.31 -12.87 18.89
C PHE A 486 2.01 -13.33 19.55
N VAL A 487 1.55 -14.55 19.29
CA VAL A 487 0.36 -15.15 19.91
C VAL A 487 0.77 -16.40 20.68
N ASN A 488 0.31 -16.49 21.93
CA ASN A 488 0.59 -17.63 22.80
C ASN A 488 -0.35 -18.82 22.49
N GLN A 489 -0.13 -19.95 23.18
CA GLN A 489 -0.95 -21.17 23.00
C GLN A 489 -2.44 -20.99 23.37
N GLN A 490 -2.80 -19.90 24.07
CA GLN A 490 -4.16 -19.57 24.46
C GLN A 490 -4.84 -18.64 23.44
N GLY A 491 -4.18 -18.31 22.32
CA GLY A 491 -4.70 -17.40 21.31
C GLY A 491 -4.63 -15.92 21.71
N GLN A 492 -3.86 -15.58 22.75
CA GLN A 492 -3.68 -14.21 23.22
C GLN A 492 -2.36 -13.63 22.75
N VAL A 493 -2.33 -12.32 22.52
CA VAL A 493 -1.11 -11.61 22.16
C VAL A 493 -0.11 -11.69 23.31
N TYR A 494 1.07 -12.26 23.04
CA TYR A 494 2.18 -12.33 23.98
C TYR A 494 2.86 -10.97 24.05
N LYS A 495 2.77 -10.32 25.21
CA LYS A 495 3.33 -9.00 25.47
C LYS A 495 4.54 -9.07 26.42
N VAL A 496 5.49 -8.16 26.24
CA VAL A 496 6.73 -8.10 27.04
C VAL A 496 6.97 -6.72 27.65
N LYS A 497 7.76 -6.68 28.72
CA LYS A 497 8.40 -5.47 29.27
C LYS A 497 9.92 -5.61 29.15
N ASN A 498 10.62 -4.49 29.04
CA ASN A 498 12.09 -4.47 29.07
C ASN A 498 12.65 -4.49 30.50
N GLU A 499 11.79 -4.35 31.51
CA GLU A 499 12.16 -4.52 32.91
C GLU A 499 12.18 -6.02 33.27
N PRO A 500 13.26 -6.53 33.89
CA PRO A 500 13.29 -7.91 34.37
C PRO A 500 12.19 -8.16 35.40
N GLY A 501 11.25 -9.07 35.08
CA GLY A 501 10.07 -9.36 35.91
C GLY A 501 10.33 -10.11 37.23
N ALA A 502 11.58 -10.48 37.51
CA ALA A 502 12.04 -11.03 38.79
C ALA A 502 13.57 -10.87 38.89
N ALA A 503 14.13 -10.95 40.11
CA ALA A 503 15.56 -11.19 40.27
C ALA A 503 15.95 -12.43 39.42
N PRO A 504 17.15 -12.46 38.82
CA PRO A 504 17.65 -13.67 38.18
C PRO A 504 17.38 -14.85 39.12
N LEU A 505 16.89 -15.98 38.59
CA LEU A 505 16.92 -17.21 39.36
C LEU A 505 18.33 -17.30 39.96
N GLU A 506 18.44 -17.49 41.28
CA GLU A 506 19.70 -17.89 41.89
C GLU A 506 20.06 -19.26 41.31
N THR A 507 20.57 -19.27 40.08
CA THR A 507 21.34 -20.37 39.59
C THR A 507 22.59 -20.32 40.45
N ALA A 508 22.85 -21.41 41.18
CA ALA A 508 24.15 -21.63 41.79
C ALA A 508 25.16 -21.39 40.66
N GLY A 509 25.86 -20.26 40.71
CA GLY A 509 26.74 -19.84 39.64
C GLY A 509 27.77 -20.94 39.47
N VAL A 510 27.77 -21.57 38.30
CA VAL A 510 28.83 -22.50 37.92
C VAL A 510 30.11 -21.69 38.00
N SER A 511 31.02 -22.05 38.90
CA SER A 511 32.27 -21.32 39.05
C SER A 511 33.02 -21.33 37.71
N LYS A 512 33.90 -20.35 37.49
CA LYS A 512 34.74 -20.34 36.29
C LYS A 512 35.52 -21.67 36.14
N GLU A 513 35.93 -22.27 37.26
CA GLU A 513 36.56 -23.59 37.27
C GLU A 513 35.60 -24.72 36.89
N GLU A 514 34.34 -24.70 37.37
CA GLU A 514 33.33 -25.69 37.00
C GLU A 514 32.94 -25.60 35.51
N TRP A 515 32.97 -24.40 34.92
CA TRP A 515 32.76 -24.21 33.48
C TRP A 515 33.98 -24.74 32.69
N GLU A 516 35.20 -24.41 33.12
CA GLU A 516 36.42 -24.90 32.46
C GLU A 516 36.58 -26.42 32.54
N ALA A 517 36.11 -27.07 33.61
CA ALA A 517 36.10 -28.53 33.76
C ALA A 517 35.09 -29.26 32.85
N LEU A 518 34.07 -28.56 32.34
CA LEU A 518 33.09 -29.09 31.38
C LEU A 518 33.56 -29.00 29.91
N LYS A 519 34.74 -28.41 29.66
CA LYS A 519 35.34 -28.30 28.31
C LYS A 519 36.18 -29.50 27.89
N ASP A 520 36.52 -30.38 28.82
CA ASP A 520 37.18 -31.68 28.59
C ASP A 520 36.13 -32.81 28.58
#